data_AF-A0A936WH30-F1
#
_entry.id   AF-A0A936WH30-F1
#
_cell.length_a   1.000
_cell.length_b   1.000
_cell.length_c   1.000
_cell.angle_alpha   90.00
_cell.angle_beta   90.00
_cell.angle_gamma   90.00
#
_symmetry.space_group_name_H-M   'P 1'
#
loop_
_entity.id
_entity.type
_entity.pdbx_description
1 polymer ?
#
loop_
_entity_poly.entity_id
_entity_poly.type
_entity_poly.pdbx_seq_one_letter_code
_entity_poly.pdbx_strand_id
1 'polypeptide(L)'
;MAIIFALLGTQAAHALNIGEIEVVSREGEPLLAYVPVSPSSPDEKITAACVSLANIGIVPGQNGSELSAARLELEGNKNVDQRIKISTAAPISAHSLTLQLKAHCVPHGLTIREFNFELKPVANTLLPQAESFSGSTEKDSMDFYKNRI
;
A
#
# COMPACT_ATOMS: atom_id res chain seq x y z
N MET A 1 -29.86 49.12 29.26
CA MET A 1 -29.59 48.68 27.88
C MET A 1 -28.78 47.39 28.00
N ALA A 2 -29.38 46.23 27.74
CA ALA A 2 -28.72 44.93 27.91
C ALA A 2 -28.10 44.48 26.58
N ILE A 3 -26.78 44.30 26.56
CA ILE A 3 -26.05 43.81 25.39
C ILE A 3 -26.07 42.28 25.45
N ILE A 4 -26.87 41.65 24.59
CA ILE A 4 -26.88 40.20 24.40
C ILE A 4 -25.71 39.86 23.48
N PHE A 5 -24.64 39.30 24.04
CA PHE A 5 -23.58 38.68 23.24
C PHE A 5 -24.07 37.34 22.71
N ALA A 6 -24.50 37.30 21.45
CA ALA A 6 -24.68 36.06 20.73
C ALA A 6 -23.30 35.45 20.47
N LEU A 7 -22.93 34.45 21.27
CA LEU A 7 -21.78 33.59 20.99
C LEU A 7 -22.10 32.80 19.72
N LEU A 8 -21.64 33.29 18.57
CA LEU A 8 -21.55 32.54 17.33
C LEU A 8 -20.52 31.42 17.56
N GLY A 9 -20.99 30.27 18.07
CA GLY A 9 -20.18 29.06 18.12
C GLY A 9 -19.83 28.66 16.70
N THR A 10 -18.59 28.90 16.28
CA THR A 10 -18.04 28.28 15.08
C THR A 10 -18.00 26.79 15.33
N GLN A 11 -18.99 26.07 14.83
CA GLN A 11 -18.97 24.62 14.79
C GLN A 11 -17.80 24.25 13.87
N ALA A 12 -16.63 23.95 14.46
CA ALA A 12 -15.56 23.34 13.70
C ALA A 12 -16.12 22.03 13.15
N ALA A 13 -16.12 21.88 11.82
CA ALA A 13 -16.44 20.62 11.19
C ALA A 13 -15.36 19.62 11.62
N HIS A 14 -15.60 18.92 12.72
CA HIS A 14 -14.80 17.78 13.14
C HIS A 14 -14.94 16.74 12.05
N ALA A 15 -13.85 16.46 11.35
CA ALA A 15 -13.79 15.50 10.28
C ALA A 15 -12.59 14.60 10.55
N LEU A 16 -12.77 13.28 10.37
CA LEU A 16 -11.78 12.26 10.66
C LEU A 16 -10.36 12.65 10.21
N ASN A 17 -9.37 12.46 11.08
CA ASN A 17 -7.97 12.59 10.69
C ASN A 17 -7.53 11.32 9.96
N ILE A 18 -7.05 11.48 8.74
CA ILE A 18 -6.52 10.39 7.91
C ILE A 18 -5.02 10.60 7.78
N GLY A 19 -4.21 9.63 8.19
CA GLY A 19 -2.74 9.67 8.13
C GLY A 19 -2.16 9.33 6.76
N GLU A 20 -0.85 9.14 6.71
CA GLU A 20 -0.16 8.64 5.51
C GLU A 20 -0.47 7.16 5.24
N ILE A 21 -0.47 6.76 3.98
CA ILE A 21 -0.63 5.36 3.60
C ILE A 21 0.69 4.60 3.77
N GLU A 22 0.63 3.42 4.36
CA GLU A 22 1.71 2.44 4.39
C GLU A 22 1.36 1.28 3.46
N VAL A 23 2.22 1.01 2.49
CA VAL A 23 2.01 -0.03 1.48
C VAL A 23 2.97 -1.18 1.73
N VAL A 24 2.42 -2.39 1.90
CA VAL A 24 3.18 -3.58 2.26
C VAL A 24 3.41 -4.50 1.05
N SER A 25 2.42 -4.60 0.17
CA SER A 25 2.47 -5.44 -1.03
C SER A 25 3.42 -4.91 -2.10
N ARG A 26 3.83 -5.80 -3.01
CA ARG A 26 4.64 -5.50 -4.19
C ARG A 26 3.81 -5.56 -5.47
N GLU A 27 4.39 -5.13 -6.58
CA GLU A 27 3.80 -5.32 -7.91
C GLU A 27 3.53 -6.80 -8.17
N GLY A 28 2.41 -7.12 -8.82
CA GLY A 28 2.03 -8.51 -9.12
C GLY A 28 1.54 -9.31 -7.90
N GLU A 29 1.48 -8.70 -6.71
CA GLU A 29 0.82 -9.27 -5.53
C GLU A 29 -0.56 -8.64 -5.32
N PRO A 30 -1.48 -9.32 -4.61
CA PRO A 30 -2.68 -8.66 -4.11
C PRO A 30 -2.30 -7.47 -3.21
N LEU A 31 -2.99 -6.34 -3.38
CA LEU A 31 -2.72 -5.13 -2.62
C LEU A 31 -2.91 -5.40 -1.13
N LEU A 32 -1.99 -4.91 -0.33
CA LEU A 32 -2.13 -4.77 1.11
C LEU A 32 -1.53 -3.43 1.55
N ALA A 33 -2.39 -2.55 2.04
CA ALA A 33 -2.01 -1.24 2.55
C ALA A 33 -2.78 -0.88 3.81
N TYR A 34 -2.22 0.01 4.62
CA TYR A 34 -2.79 0.49 5.86
C TYR A 34 -2.81 2.01 5.89
N VAL A 35 -3.89 2.59 6.36
CA VAL A 35 -4.03 4.03 6.55
C VAL A 35 -4.41 4.29 8.01
N PRO A 36 -3.52 4.87 8.83
CA PRO A 36 -3.86 5.28 10.18
C PRO A 36 -5.01 6.27 10.18
N VAL A 37 -5.95 6.09 11.11
CA VAL A 37 -7.09 7.00 11.27
C VAL A 37 -7.29 7.33 12.73
N SER A 38 -7.60 8.58 13.03
CA SER A 38 -7.87 9.01 14.40
C SER A 38 -9.04 9.99 14.45
N PRO A 39 -9.87 9.91 15.50
CA PRO A 39 -10.99 10.81 15.65
C PRO A 39 -10.48 12.24 15.81
N SER A 40 -11.20 13.18 15.21
CA SER A 40 -10.95 14.63 15.30
C SER A 40 -11.64 15.27 16.52
N SER A 41 -12.47 14.51 17.23
CA SER A 41 -13.13 14.88 18.48
C SER A 41 -13.36 13.65 19.36
N PRO A 42 -13.46 13.79 20.70
CA PRO A 42 -13.65 12.65 21.60
C PRO A 42 -14.90 11.81 21.31
N ASP A 43 -15.96 12.44 20.79
CA ASP A 43 -17.24 11.80 20.53
C ASP A 43 -17.32 11.10 19.16
N GLU A 44 -16.33 11.33 18.29
CA GLU A 44 -16.29 10.73 16.97
C GLU A 44 -16.09 9.20 17.07
N LYS A 45 -16.96 8.47 16.36
CA LYS A 45 -16.93 7.01 16.26
C LYS A 45 -16.60 6.61 14.83
N ILE A 46 -15.42 6.03 14.68
CA ILE A 46 -14.95 5.48 13.41
C ILE A 46 -15.46 4.05 13.29
N THR A 47 -16.12 3.73 12.18
CA THR A 47 -16.61 2.39 11.87
C THR A 47 -16.21 2.03 10.45
N ALA A 48 -16.09 0.75 10.10
CA ALA A 48 -15.77 0.39 8.71
C ALA A 48 -16.78 0.98 7.70
N ALA A 49 -18.04 1.12 8.10
CA ALA A 49 -19.11 1.68 7.27
C ALA A 49 -18.96 3.18 6.96
N CYS A 50 -18.15 3.92 7.73
CA CYS A 50 -17.95 5.35 7.47
C CYS A 50 -16.86 5.61 6.43
N VAL A 51 -16.14 4.58 5.98
CA VAL A 51 -15.02 4.71 5.05
C VAL A 51 -15.31 3.97 3.75
N SER A 52 -14.97 4.60 2.63
CA SER A 52 -15.13 4.06 1.29
C SER A 52 -13.97 4.48 0.40
N LEU A 53 -13.70 3.70 -0.64
CA LEU A 53 -12.82 4.14 -1.73
C LEU A 53 -13.66 4.91 -2.75
N ALA A 54 -13.21 6.09 -3.10
CA ALA A 54 -13.75 6.82 -4.24
C ALA A 54 -13.06 6.31 -5.52
N ASN A 55 -13.86 5.93 -6.51
CA ASN A 55 -13.37 5.58 -7.85
C ASN A 55 -12.84 6.85 -8.52
N ILE A 56 -11.53 7.04 -8.52
CA ILE A 56 -10.93 8.22 -9.15
C ILE A 56 -9.89 7.79 -10.17
N GLY A 57 -10.15 8.23 -11.39
CA GLY A 57 -9.17 8.52 -12.43
C GLY A 57 -8.08 7.50 -12.55
N ILE A 58 -8.35 6.47 -13.35
CA ILE A 58 -7.33 5.65 -14.01
C ILE A 58 -6.21 6.56 -14.51
N VAL A 59 -5.03 6.50 -13.89
CA VAL A 59 -3.81 6.94 -14.56
C VAL A 59 -3.75 6.15 -15.87
N PRO A 60 -3.51 6.76 -17.04
CA PRO A 60 -3.46 6.03 -18.31
C PRO A 60 -2.56 4.79 -18.21
N GLY A 61 -3.15 3.60 -18.35
CA GLY A 61 -2.45 2.31 -18.16
C GLY A 61 -2.81 1.55 -16.87
N GLN A 62 -3.54 2.14 -15.92
CA GLN A 62 -4.13 1.42 -14.80
C GLN A 62 -5.47 0.80 -15.22
N ASN A 63 -5.65 -0.51 -15.06
CA ASN A 63 -6.99 -1.06 -15.08
C ASN A 63 -7.70 -0.61 -13.80
N GLY A 64 -8.50 0.47 -13.86
CA GLY A 64 -9.24 0.99 -12.70
C GLY A 64 -10.19 -0.03 -12.06
N SER A 65 -10.42 -1.16 -12.74
CA SER A 65 -11.12 -2.32 -12.20
C SER A 65 -10.40 -2.98 -11.03
N GLU A 66 -9.06 -2.93 -10.94
CA GLU A 66 -8.30 -3.72 -9.96
C GLU A 66 -8.51 -3.19 -8.52
N LEU A 67 -8.57 -1.87 -8.34
CA LEU A 67 -8.87 -1.25 -7.04
C LEU A 67 -10.37 -1.20 -6.72
N SER A 68 -11.24 -1.29 -7.73
CA SER A 68 -12.69 -1.24 -7.53
C SER A 68 -13.23 -2.40 -6.67
N ALA A 69 -12.50 -3.52 -6.63
CA ALA A 69 -12.82 -4.69 -5.82
C ALA A 69 -12.09 -4.74 -4.46
N ALA A 70 -11.40 -3.66 -4.08
CA ALA A 70 -10.69 -3.61 -2.81
C ALA A 70 -11.67 -3.64 -1.63
N ARG A 71 -11.28 -4.38 -0.60
CA ARG A 71 -11.98 -4.52 0.67
C ARG A 71 -11.36 -3.56 1.69
N LEU A 72 -12.24 -2.94 2.46
CA LEU A 72 -11.88 -2.07 3.57
C LEU A 72 -12.22 -2.74 4.89
N GLU A 73 -11.25 -2.82 5.78
CA GLU A 73 -11.42 -3.33 7.13
C GLU A 73 -10.89 -2.30 8.13
N LEU A 74 -11.58 -2.12 9.24
CA LEU A 74 -11.10 -1.29 10.35
C LEU A 74 -10.39 -2.20 11.34
N GLU A 75 -9.10 -2.00 11.53
CA GLU A 75 -8.25 -2.75 12.46
C GLU A 75 -7.72 -1.85 13.58
N GLY A 76 -7.16 -2.48 14.61
CA GLY A 76 -6.54 -1.79 15.74
C GLY A 76 -7.53 -1.39 16.83
N ASN A 77 -7.00 -0.88 17.93
CA ASN A 77 -7.76 -0.38 19.06
C ASN A 77 -8.07 1.10 18.88
N LYS A 78 -9.30 1.51 19.24
CA LYS A 78 -9.73 2.90 19.24
C LYS A 78 -8.72 3.74 20.04
N ASN A 79 -8.13 4.74 19.38
CA ASN A 79 -7.19 5.73 19.92
C ASN A 79 -5.71 5.32 20.11
N VAL A 80 -5.30 4.09 19.76
CA VAL A 80 -3.89 3.67 19.88
C VAL A 80 -3.25 3.46 18.51
N ASP A 81 -3.82 2.55 17.73
CA ASP A 81 -3.26 2.06 16.46
C ASP A 81 -4.36 1.80 15.42
N GLN A 82 -5.50 2.50 15.56
CA GLN A 82 -6.63 2.35 14.67
C GLN A 82 -6.26 2.71 13.22
N ARG A 83 -6.56 1.81 12.30
CA ARG A 83 -6.18 1.93 10.89
C ARG A 83 -7.19 1.28 9.97
N ILE A 84 -7.30 1.81 8.76
CA ILE A 84 -8.03 1.20 7.67
C ILE A 84 -7.07 0.31 6.90
N LYS A 85 -7.35 -0.99 6.88
CA LYS A 85 -6.70 -1.92 5.98
C LYS A 85 -7.42 -1.91 4.65
N ILE A 86 -6.64 -1.79 3.59
CA ILE A 86 -7.07 -1.80 2.20
C ILE A 86 -6.45 -3.03 1.57
N SER A 87 -7.28 -3.93 1.04
CA SER A 87 -6.79 -5.16 0.44
C SER A 87 -7.53 -5.56 -0.82
N THR A 88 -6.84 -6.13 -1.80
CA THR A 88 -7.49 -6.77 -2.96
C THR A 88 -7.34 -8.28 -2.89
N ALA A 89 -8.22 -9.00 -3.58
CA ALA A 89 -8.06 -10.43 -3.78
C ALA A 89 -7.22 -10.76 -5.02
N ALA A 90 -7.37 -9.93 -6.07
CA ALA A 90 -6.60 -10.07 -7.31
C ALA A 90 -5.25 -9.32 -7.20
N PRO A 91 -4.19 -9.84 -7.85
CA PRO A 91 -2.94 -9.13 -8.04
C PRO A 91 -3.10 -7.75 -8.68
N ILE A 92 -2.24 -6.80 -8.30
CA ILE A 92 -2.13 -5.49 -8.94
C ILE A 92 -0.88 -5.43 -9.80
N SER A 93 -1.03 -5.27 -11.11
CA SER A 93 0.12 -5.22 -12.03
C SER A 93 0.63 -3.80 -12.30
N ALA A 94 -0.11 -2.77 -11.87
CA ALA A 94 0.31 -1.39 -12.06
C ALA A 94 1.43 -0.99 -11.10
N HIS A 95 2.51 -0.39 -11.62
CA HIS A 95 3.61 0.14 -10.82
C HIS A 95 3.18 1.33 -9.96
N SER A 96 2.53 2.32 -10.56
CA SER A 96 2.01 3.50 -9.85
C SER A 96 0.52 3.34 -9.64
N LEU A 97 0.02 3.76 -8.48
CA LEU A 97 -1.38 3.70 -8.07
C LEU A 97 -1.84 5.04 -7.47
N THR A 98 -3.10 5.38 -7.76
CA THR A 98 -3.81 6.50 -7.12
C THR A 98 -5.03 5.94 -6.41
N LEU A 99 -5.20 6.31 -5.15
CA LEU A 99 -6.32 5.87 -4.31
C LEU A 99 -6.91 7.06 -3.56
N GLN A 100 -8.23 7.21 -3.60
CA GLN A 100 -8.92 8.20 -2.77
C GLN A 100 -9.74 7.52 -1.68
N LEU A 101 -9.39 7.82 -0.43
CA LEU A 101 -10.12 7.37 0.74
C LEU A 101 -11.10 8.45 1.18
N LYS A 102 -12.38 8.10 1.20
CA LYS A 102 -13.48 8.96 1.62
C LYS A 102 -13.99 8.49 2.98
N ALA A 103 -13.98 9.38 3.96
CA ALA A 103 -14.55 9.16 5.28
C ALA A 103 -15.73 10.11 5.53
N HIS A 104 -16.89 9.55 5.85
CA HIS A 104 -18.09 10.29 6.22
C HIS A 104 -18.73 9.64 7.45
N CYS A 105 -18.40 10.16 8.63
CA CYS A 105 -18.78 9.59 9.92
C CYS A 105 -19.92 10.42 10.53
N VAL A 106 -21.21 10.13 10.30
CA VAL A 106 -22.31 10.96 10.85
C VAL A 106 -22.26 11.02 12.40
N PRO A 107 -22.42 12.22 13.03
CA PRO A 107 -22.73 13.55 12.47
C PRO A 107 -21.52 14.38 12.02
N HIS A 108 -20.32 13.81 12.07
CA HIS A 108 -19.06 14.44 11.70
C HIS A 108 -18.94 14.62 10.18
N GLY A 109 -18.06 15.56 9.80
CA GLY A 109 -17.89 16.02 8.43
C GLY A 109 -17.38 14.96 7.46
N LEU A 110 -17.33 15.35 6.18
CA LEU A 110 -16.74 14.57 5.11
C LEU A 110 -15.24 14.90 5.00
N THR A 111 -14.38 13.88 5.11
CA THR A 111 -12.96 13.97 4.76
C THR A 111 -12.71 13.13 3.51
N ILE A 112 -11.97 13.67 2.55
CA ILE A 112 -11.45 12.92 1.40
C ILE A 112 -9.93 13.13 1.37
N ARG A 113 -9.19 12.04 1.26
CA ARG A 113 -7.73 12.08 1.12
C ARG A 113 -7.30 11.21 -0.07
N GLU A 114 -6.49 11.80 -0.95
CA GLU A 114 -5.85 11.10 -2.05
C GLU A 114 -4.46 10.61 -1.65
N PHE A 115 -4.11 9.43 -2.14
CA PHE A 115 -2.81 8.81 -2.01
C PHE A 115 -2.28 8.46 -3.40
N ASN A 116 -1.06 8.87 -3.67
CA ASN A 116 -0.31 8.50 -4.87
C ASN A 116 0.92 7.75 -4.40
N PHE A 117 1.09 6.51 -4.85
CA PHE A 117 2.20 5.67 -4.41
C PHE A 117 2.63 4.69 -5.49
N GLU A 118 3.87 4.21 -5.37
CA GLU A 118 4.44 3.20 -6.25
C GLU A 118 4.57 1.88 -5.49
N LEU A 119 4.15 0.80 -6.13
CA LEU A 119 4.44 -0.55 -5.68
C LEU A 119 5.90 -0.86 -5.97
N LYS A 120 6.55 -1.55 -5.04
CA LYS A 120 7.93 -2.01 -5.27
C LYS A 120 7.89 -3.17 -6.26
N PRO A 121 8.80 -3.21 -7.25
CA PRO A 121 8.92 -4.37 -8.12
C PRO A 121 9.23 -5.64 -7.32
N VAL A 122 8.73 -6.78 -7.80
CA VAL A 122 9.25 -8.07 -7.35
C VAL A 122 10.70 -8.15 -7.82
N ALA A 123 11.63 -8.41 -6.90
CA ALA A 123 13.01 -8.62 -7.30
C ALA A 123 13.04 -9.87 -8.19
N ASN A 124 13.33 -9.70 -9.48
CA ASN A 124 13.73 -10.82 -10.31
C ASN A 124 15.04 -11.35 -9.74
N THR A 125 14.96 -12.42 -8.95
CA THR A 125 16.12 -13.24 -8.62
C THR A 125 16.62 -13.83 -9.93
N LEU A 126 17.47 -13.08 -10.64
CA LEU A 126 18.36 -13.65 -11.63
C LEU A 126 19.20 -14.67 -10.87
N LEU A 127 18.82 -15.94 -11.00
CA LEU A 127 19.63 -17.06 -10.58
C LEU A 127 21.05 -16.80 -11.10
N PRO A 128 22.10 -16.93 -10.28
CA PRO A 128 23.45 -16.89 -10.82
C PRO A 128 23.53 -17.96 -11.90
N GLN A 129 23.82 -17.56 -13.14
CA GLN A 129 24.13 -18.49 -14.20
C GLN A 129 25.24 -19.38 -13.66
N ALA A 130 24.95 -20.68 -13.53
CA ALA A 130 26.00 -21.65 -13.30
C ALA A 130 26.94 -21.53 -14.50
N GLU A 131 28.07 -20.85 -14.31
CA GLU A 131 29.20 -20.94 -15.21
C GLU A 131 29.56 -22.43 -15.26
N SER A 132 29.16 -23.07 -16.35
CA SER A 132 29.57 -24.43 -16.68
C SER A 132 31.08 -24.43 -16.78
N PHE A 133 31.76 -24.85 -15.71
CA PHE A 133 33.15 -25.27 -15.77
C PHE A 133 33.23 -26.49 -16.69
N SER A 134 33.45 -26.25 -17.98
CA SER A 134 33.91 -27.25 -18.93
C SER A 134 35.37 -27.54 -18.63
N GLY A 135 35.62 -28.37 -17.61
CA GLY A 135 36.92 -28.98 -17.39
C GLY A 135 37.15 -30.06 -18.46
N SER A 136 37.72 -29.65 -19.59
CA SER A 136 38.19 -30.56 -20.63
C SER A 136 39.18 -31.56 -20.06
N THR A 137 38.95 -32.83 -20.35
CA THR A 137 39.86 -33.94 -20.13
C THR A 137 41.13 -33.74 -20.98
N GLU A 138 42.20 -33.20 -20.42
CA GLU A 138 43.51 -33.28 -21.04
C GLU A 138 44.31 -34.41 -20.37
N LYS A 139 44.09 -35.60 -20.93
CA LYS A 139 44.96 -36.76 -20.76
C LYS A 139 46.09 -36.58 -21.78
N ASP A 140 47.19 -35.95 -21.37
CA ASP A 140 48.43 -36.04 -22.13
C ASP A 140 49.56 -36.65 -21.29
N SER A 141 50.24 -37.57 -21.96
CA SER A 141 51.04 -38.64 -21.42
C SER A 141 52.43 -38.14 -21.07
N MET A 142 52.87 -38.35 -19.83
CA MET A 142 54.21 -37.97 -19.39
C MET A 142 55.25 -38.96 -19.94
N ASP A 143 56.33 -38.37 -20.48
CA ASP A 143 57.31 -38.97 -21.37
C ASP A 143 58.13 -40.15 -20.83
N PHE A 144 58.46 -41.01 -21.79
CA PHE A 144 59.49 -42.04 -21.76
C PHE A 144 60.88 -41.43 -21.50
N TYR A 145 61.55 -41.86 -20.42
CA TYR A 145 63.01 -41.95 -20.41
C TYR A 145 63.43 -43.38 -20.05
N LYS A 146 63.82 -44.13 -21.10
CA LYS A 146 64.45 -45.44 -20.98
C LYS A 146 65.82 -45.41 -21.64
N ASN A 147 66.85 -45.66 -20.82
CA ASN A 147 68.26 -45.84 -21.14
C ASN A 147 68.54 -46.69 -22.40
N ARG A 148 69.45 -46.18 -23.23
CA ARG A 148 70.56 -46.88 -23.93
C ARG A 148 71.73 -45.88 -23.87
N ILE A 149 72.97 -46.22 -23.53
CA ILE A 149 73.81 -47.39 -23.83
C ILE A 149 74.66 -47.71 -22.60
#